data_AF-A0A820KC11-F1
#
_entry.id   AF-A0A820KC11-F1
#
_cell.length_a   1.000
_cell.length_b   1.000
_cell.length_c   1.000
_cell.angle_alpha   90.00
_cell.angle_beta   90.00
_cell.angle_gamma   90.00
#
_symmetry.space_group_name_H-M   'P 1'
#
loop_
_entity.id
_entity.type
_entity.pdbx_description
1 polymer ?
#
loop_
_entity_poly.entity_id
_entity_poly.type
_entity_poly.pdbx_seq_one_letter_code
_entity_poly.pdbx_strand_id
1 'polypeptide(L)'
;MASKKYRDKLKLQRFNNQQSTTYKSRQAFGKAVKRTFQSLPKDPSKRVDVIHHIAQVLNVIPAPKHHKPEHRSLSNALKELVINFYNRDDVSYQMPGKWDCITVDNDDKKITLQKRILLYSIRETYQLFIADKNDPNINLSKTSFSDLRPLNILVQSHMSHRSCLCVYHENINLPLKALSKQIQCPDLNTLQAFSLALVCDEEDEKLIDQKKEIKWYQWILNEGFAKKQEFNDTIQQCLADLQEKIKPFLWHVFIKRQQTSYFEQMKSSTNDMK
;
A
#
# COMPACT_ATOMS: atom_id res chain seq x y z
N MET A 1 -62.32 33.30 55.34
CA MET A 1 -61.00 33.97 55.55
C MET A 1 -59.80 33.01 55.67
N ALA A 2 -59.96 31.77 56.14
CA ALA A 2 -58.86 30.80 56.33
C ALA A 2 -58.15 30.35 55.01
N SER A 3 -58.90 30.17 53.92
CA SER A 3 -58.33 29.77 52.61
C SER A 3 -57.40 30.84 51.98
N LYS A 4 -57.69 32.13 52.22
CA LYS A 4 -56.84 33.25 51.76
C LYS A 4 -55.53 33.28 52.55
N LYS A 5 -55.60 33.14 53.88
CA LYS A 5 -54.41 33.04 54.76
C LYS A 5 -53.54 31.82 54.43
N TYR A 6 -54.14 30.68 54.08
CA TYR A 6 -53.39 29.48 53.65
C TYR A 6 -52.68 29.70 52.30
N ARG A 7 -53.36 30.29 51.31
CA ARG A 7 -52.76 30.64 50.02
C ARG A 7 -51.63 31.66 50.15
N ASP A 8 -51.79 32.64 51.03
CA ASP A 8 -50.77 33.67 51.25
C ASP A 8 -49.56 33.10 52.04
N LYS A 9 -49.79 32.17 52.97
CA LYS A 9 -48.72 31.40 53.66
C LYS A 9 -47.94 30.50 52.70
N LEU A 10 -48.62 29.85 51.74
CA LEU A 10 -48.00 29.09 50.65
C LEU A 10 -47.22 29.98 49.68
N LYS A 11 -47.68 31.21 49.42
CA LYS A 11 -46.94 32.20 48.63
C LYS A 11 -45.67 32.67 49.35
N LEU A 12 -45.74 32.92 50.65
CA LEU A 12 -44.60 33.30 51.50
C LEU A 12 -43.56 32.16 51.62
N GLN A 13 -44.00 30.92 51.84
CA GLN A 13 -43.10 29.75 51.83
C GLN A 13 -42.43 29.54 50.46
N ARG A 14 -43.13 29.84 49.36
CA ARG A 14 -42.55 29.77 48.00
C ARG A 14 -41.61 30.93 47.68
N PHE A 15 -41.70 32.05 48.41
CA PHE A 15 -40.81 33.21 48.28
C PHE A 15 -39.51 33.02 49.07
N ASN A 16 -39.56 32.29 50.19
CA ASN A 16 -38.43 32.04 51.08
C ASN A 16 -37.51 30.87 50.65
N ASN A 17 -37.90 30.06 49.67
CA ASN A 17 -36.95 29.15 48.98
C ASN A 17 -36.09 29.96 48.01
N GLN A 18 -35.30 30.88 48.57
CA GLN A 18 -34.25 31.59 47.88
C GLN A 18 -33.12 30.61 47.57
N GLN A 19 -33.05 30.19 46.32
CA GLN A 19 -31.77 29.89 45.70
C GLN A 19 -31.71 30.67 44.38
N SER A 20 -31.00 31.80 44.47
CA SER A 20 -30.41 32.60 43.39
C SER A 20 -31.21 32.66 42.09
N THR A 21 -32.02 33.71 41.91
CA THR A 21 -32.51 34.05 40.57
C THR A 21 -31.95 35.40 40.16
N THR A 22 -30.98 35.39 39.23
CA THR A 22 -30.51 36.56 38.46
C THR A 22 -31.65 37.28 37.72
N TYR A 23 -32.85 36.69 37.68
CA TYR A 23 -34.05 37.21 37.04
C TYR A 23 -34.98 37.95 38.01
N LYS A 24 -35.55 39.08 37.55
CA LYS A 24 -36.43 39.98 38.33
C LYS A 24 -37.74 39.35 38.83
N SER A 25 -38.22 38.27 38.20
CA SER A 25 -39.43 37.56 38.64
C SER A 25 -39.46 36.10 38.15
N ARG A 26 -40.27 35.27 38.82
CA ARG A 26 -40.49 33.86 38.40
C ARG A 26 -41.15 33.76 37.03
N GLN A 27 -42.05 34.67 36.68
CA GLN A 27 -42.64 34.69 35.34
C GLN A 27 -41.57 35.01 34.28
N ALA A 28 -40.62 35.90 34.58
CA ALA A 28 -39.52 36.21 33.68
C ALA A 28 -38.58 35.00 33.48
N PHE A 29 -38.24 34.28 34.55
CA PHE A 29 -37.48 33.04 34.48
C PHE A 29 -38.20 31.97 33.64
N GLY A 30 -39.49 31.72 33.90
CA GLY A 30 -40.27 30.75 33.12
C GLY A 30 -40.37 31.09 31.63
N LYS A 31 -40.46 32.38 31.28
CA LYS A 31 -40.41 32.83 29.88
C LYS A 31 -39.04 32.59 29.26
N ALA A 32 -37.95 32.84 29.99
CA ALA A 32 -36.59 32.59 29.51
C ALA A 32 -36.37 31.10 29.24
N VAL A 33 -36.72 30.24 30.20
CA VAL A 33 -36.63 28.77 30.06
C VAL A 33 -37.41 28.29 28.83
N LYS A 34 -38.64 28.77 28.63
CA LYS A 34 -39.46 28.39 27.47
C LYS A 34 -38.80 28.75 26.14
N ARG A 35 -38.17 29.93 26.03
CA ARG A 35 -37.43 30.33 24.83
C ARG A 35 -36.23 29.44 24.57
N THR A 36 -35.45 29.13 25.61
CA THR A 36 -34.30 28.23 25.50
C THR A 36 -34.72 26.84 25.03
N PHE A 37 -35.80 26.28 25.58
CA PHE A 37 -36.32 24.98 25.13
C PHE A 37 -36.79 24.97 23.67
N GLN A 38 -37.33 26.09 23.17
CA GLN A 38 -37.75 26.22 21.78
C GLN A 38 -36.55 26.27 20.81
N SER A 39 -35.40 26.75 21.28
CA SER A 39 -34.16 26.82 20.50
C SER A 39 -33.36 25.51 20.49
N LEU A 40 -33.69 24.54 21.34
CA LEU A 40 -33.02 23.25 21.39
C LEU A 40 -33.51 22.29 20.28
N PRO A 41 -32.71 21.28 19.91
CA PRO A 41 -33.13 20.25 18.95
C PRO A 41 -34.45 19.56 19.33
N LYS A 42 -35.22 19.18 18.31
CA LYS A 42 -36.49 18.44 18.48
C LYS A 42 -36.26 17.01 18.99
N ASP A 43 -35.17 16.38 18.55
CA ASP A 43 -34.78 15.04 18.96
C ASP A 43 -34.36 14.99 20.44
N PRO A 44 -34.89 14.04 21.24
CA PRO A 44 -34.65 13.99 22.68
C PRO A 44 -33.19 13.67 23.03
N SER A 45 -32.52 12.78 22.29
CA SER A 45 -31.14 12.38 22.56
C SER A 45 -30.18 13.55 22.29
N LYS A 46 -30.34 14.20 21.13
CA LYS A 46 -29.56 15.40 20.77
C LYS A 46 -29.79 16.56 21.76
N ARG A 47 -31.00 16.68 22.31
CA ARG A 47 -31.30 17.68 23.33
C ARG A 47 -30.51 17.45 24.61
N VAL A 48 -30.42 16.20 25.07
CA VAL A 48 -29.66 15.83 26.26
C VAL A 48 -28.18 16.10 26.06
N ASP A 49 -27.61 15.72 24.91
CA ASP A 49 -26.19 15.94 24.60
C ASP A 49 -25.82 17.43 24.58
N VAL A 50 -26.65 18.27 23.95
CA VAL A 50 -26.45 19.72 23.89
C VAL A 50 -26.52 20.34 25.29
N ILE A 51 -27.50 19.95 26.11
CA ILE A 51 -27.61 20.44 27.50
C ILE A 51 -26.39 20.01 28.32
N HIS A 52 -25.96 18.75 28.16
CA HIS A 52 -24.79 18.21 28.85
C HIS A 52 -23.52 19.01 28.50
N HIS A 53 -23.32 19.33 27.22
CA HIS A 53 -22.18 20.13 26.78
C HIS A 53 -22.26 21.59 27.29
N ILE A 54 -23.44 22.22 27.25
CA ILE A 54 -23.64 23.57 27.82
C ILE A 54 -23.33 23.57 29.32
N ALA A 55 -23.77 22.54 30.05
CA ALA A 55 -23.50 22.40 31.48
C ALA A 55 -22.00 22.24 31.79
N GLN A 56 -21.23 21.59 30.90
CA GLN A 56 -19.77 21.52 30.98
C GLN A 56 -19.10 22.87 30.74
N VAL A 57 -19.54 23.62 29.72
CA VAL A 57 -19.00 24.96 29.41
C VAL A 57 -19.26 25.95 30.55
N LEU A 58 -20.42 25.85 31.20
CA LEU A 58 -20.79 26.65 32.36
C LEU A 58 -20.17 26.14 33.69
N ASN A 59 -19.32 25.11 33.64
CA ASN A 59 -18.68 24.48 34.81
C ASN A 59 -19.67 23.99 35.88
N VAL A 60 -20.89 23.63 35.48
CA VAL A 60 -21.91 23.04 36.36
C VAL A 60 -21.65 21.56 36.57
N ILE A 61 -21.13 20.88 35.53
CA ILE A 61 -20.72 19.48 35.54
C ILE A 61 -19.25 19.42 35.16
N PRO A 62 -18.41 18.59 35.82
CA PRO A 62 -17.03 18.41 35.41
C PRO A 62 -16.96 17.90 33.96
N ALA A 63 -16.07 18.49 33.17
CA ALA A 63 -15.78 17.97 31.83
C ALA A 63 -15.32 16.50 31.94
N PRO A 64 -15.66 15.64 30.98
CA PRO A 64 -15.16 14.28 30.97
C PRO A 64 -13.64 14.38 30.95
N LYS A 65 -12.95 13.61 31.80
CA LYS A 65 -11.51 13.41 31.64
C LYS A 65 -11.33 12.66 30.32
N HIS A 66 -11.19 13.39 29.22
CA HIS A 66 -10.54 12.82 28.04
C HIS A 66 -9.13 12.51 28.52
N HIS A 67 -8.89 11.24 28.88
CA HIS A 67 -7.56 10.69 28.75
C HIS A 67 -7.21 10.93 27.29
N LYS A 68 -6.45 12.00 27.01
CA LYS A 68 -5.63 12.03 25.81
C LYS A 68 -4.89 10.71 25.87
N PRO A 69 -5.03 9.81 24.88
CA PRO A 69 -4.19 8.63 24.87
C PRO A 69 -2.78 9.17 24.97
N GLU A 70 -2.10 8.88 26.07
CA GLU A 70 -0.65 9.04 26.11
C GLU A 70 -0.19 8.22 24.91
N HIS A 71 0.26 8.91 23.86
CA HIS A 71 1.01 8.26 22.81
C HIS A 71 2.23 7.70 23.53
N ARG A 72 2.17 6.43 23.93
CA ARG A 72 3.34 5.68 24.39
C ARG A 72 4.29 5.68 23.21
N SER A 73 5.20 6.64 23.21
CA SER A 73 6.21 6.77 22.19
C SER A 73 6.98 5.46 22.16
N LEU A 74 7.07 4.83 20.99
CA LEU A 74 7.85 3.62 20.82
C LEU A 74 9.28 3.88 21.27
N SER A 75 9.84 2.97 22.06
CA SER A 75 11.21 3.10 22.52
C SER A 75 12.16 3.17 21.32
N ASN A 76 13.17 4.03 21.39
CA ASN A 76 14.11 4.19 20.28
C ASN A 76 14.84 2.86 19.97
N ALA A 77 15.13 2.06 21.00
CA ALA A 77 15.68 0.72 20.84
C ALA A 77 14.78 -0.20 19.99
N LEU A 78 13.45 -0.14 20.17
CA LEU A 78 12.52 -0.94 19.36
C LEU A 78 12.48 -0.44 17.91
N LYS A 79 12.56 0.88 17.69
CA LYS A 79 12.63 1.44 16.33
C LYS A 79 13.88 0.97 15.60
N GLU A 80 15.04 1.02 16.25
CA GLU A 80 16.30 0.53 15.69
C GLU A 80 16.25 -0.97 15.39
N LEU A 81 15.65 -1.78 16.28
CA LEU A 81 15.44 -3.21 16.04
C LEU A 81 14.59 -3.48 14.79
N VAL A 82 13.51 -2.72 14.59
CA VAL A 82 12.65 -2.85 13.40
C VAL A 82 13.40 -2.43 12.13
N ILE A 83 14.13 -1.31 12.18
CA ILE A 83 14.95 -0.83 11.06
C ILE A 83 16.02 -1.87 10.68
N ASN A 84 16.71 -2.43 11.67
CA ASN A 84 17.73 -3.45 11.46
C ASN A 84 17.12 -4.73 10.89
N PHE A 85 15.94 -5.14 11.37
CA PHE A 85 15.23 -6.30 10.83
C PHE A 85 14.90 -6.14 9.35
N TYR A 86 14.42 -4.97 8.94
CA TYR A 86 14.15 -4.68 7.53
C TYR A 86 15.39 -4.76 6.64
N ASN A 87 16.57 -4.43 7.18
CA ASN A 87 17.83 -4.44 6.43
C ASN A 87 18.52 -5.82 6.38
N ARG A 88 17.98 -6.86 7.02
CA ARG A 88 18.55 -8.21 6.93
C ARG A 88 18.38 -8.78 5.51
N ASP A 89 19.39 -9.52 5.04
CA ASP A 89 19.40 -10.12 3.69
C ASP A 89 18.34 -11.22 3.48
N ASP A 90 17.87 -11.85 4.56
CA ASP A 90 16.79 -12.83 4.54
C ASP A 90 15.38 -12.19 4.53
N VAL A 91 15.29 -10.87 4.76
CA VAL A 91 14.03 -10.11 4.78
C VAL A 91 13.90 -9.21 3.55
N SER A 92 14.99 -8.57 3.14
CA SER A 92 15.05 -7.75 1.94
C SER A 92 16.32 -8.03 1.15
N TYR A 93 16.24 -8.01 -0.18
CA TYR A 93 17.38 -8.19 -1.07
C TYR A 93 17.91 -6.83 -1.54
N GLN A 94 19.23 -6.63 -1.47
CA GLN A 94 19.89 -5.41 -1.93
C GLN A 94 19.98 -5.36 -3.45
N MET A 95 19.54 -4.25 -4.06
CA MET A 95 19.66 -4.07 -5.50
C MET A 95 21.14 -3.95 -5.91
N PRO A 96 21.59 -4.60 -7.00
CA PRO A 96 23.00 -4.63 -7.38
C PRO A 96 23.49 -3.39 -8.14
N GLY A 97 22.59 -2.55 -8.66
CA GLY A 97 22.96 -1.45 -9.53
C GLY A 97 23.53 -0.24 -8.79
N LYS A 98 24.60 0.37 -9.33
CA LYS A 98 25.17 1.63 -8.81
C LYS A 98 24.17 2.80 -8.79
N TRP A 99 23.16 2.75 -9.65
CA TRP A 99 22.11 3.76 -9.77
C TRP A 99 20.89 3.44 -8.88
N ASP A 100 20.88 2.27 -8.26
CA ASP A 100 19.83 1.83 -7.34
C ASP A 100 20.08 2.36 -5.93
N CYS A 101 20.36 3.65 -5.82
CA CYS A 101 20.58 4.36 -4.55
C CYS A 101 19.44 5.35 -4.31
N ILE A 102 19.22 5.69 -3.04
CA ILE A 102 18.43 6.84 -2.62
C ILE A 102 19.28 7.73 -1.72
N THR A 103 19.04 9.04 -1.78
CA THR A 103 19.66 10.00 -0.87
C THR A 103 18.64 10.43 0.15
N VAL A 104 18.93 10.21 1.43
CA VAL A 104 18.08 10.59 2.55
C VAL A 104 18.81 11.63 3.39
N ASP A 105 18.10 12.67 3.83
CA ASP A 105 18.63 13.65 4.75
C ASP A 105 18.45 13.12 6.18
N ASN A 106 19.53 13.08 6.95
CA ASN A 106 19.51 12.63 8.34
C ASN A 106 20.24 13.66 9.19
N ASP A 107 19.49 14.43 9.98
CA ASP A 107 19.97 15.36 11.01
C ASP A 107 21.37 15.95 10.69
N ASP A 108 21.43 16.76 9.63
CA ASP A 108 22.59 17.51 9.10
C ASP A 108 23.49 16.83 8.05
N LYS A 109 23.25 15.55 7.70
CA LYS A 109 24.02 14.86 6.65
C LYS A 109 23.14 14.11 5.65
N LYS A 110 23.43 14.33 4.37
CA LYS A 110 22.87 13.52 3.27
C LYS A 110 23.59 12.18 3.20
N ILE A 111 22.85 11.11 3.47
CA ILE A 111 23.34 9.72 3.41
C ILE A 111 22.77 9.08 2.16
N THR A 112 23.64 8.44 1.36
CA THR A 112 23.21 7.61 0.23
C THR A 112 23.05 6.17 0.66
N LEU A 113 21.83 5.65 0.55
CA LEU A 113 21.46 4.28 0.90
C LEU A 113 21.16 3.47 -0.35
N GLN A 114 21.64 2.24 -0.41
CA GLN A 114 21.27 1.32 -1.49
C GLN A 114 19.80 0.90 -1.35
N LYS A 115 19.06 0.90 -2.45
CA LYS A 115 17.70 0.37 -2.51
C LYS A 115 17.72 -1.12 -2.23
N ARG A 116 16.73 -1.56 -1.46
CA ARG A 116 16.48 -2.97 -1.17
C ARG A 116 15.02 -3.28 -1.48
N ILE A 117 14.75 -4.50 -1.90
CA ILE A 117 13.39 -4.98 -2.20
C ILE A 117 12.99 -5.98 -1.12
N LEU A 118 11.83 -5.77 -0.51
CA LEU A 118 11.26 -6.73 0.43
C LEU A 118 10.94 -8.06 -0.25
N LEU A 119 11.34 -9.15 0.37
CA LEU A 119 11.06 -10.51 -0.12
C LEU A 119 9.63 -10.95 0.18
N TYR A 120 8.98 -10.35 1.18
CA TYR A 120 7.63 -10.67 1.61
C TYR A 120 6.74 -9.43 1.61
N SER A 121 5.43 -9.63 1.70
CA SER A 121 4.52 -8.51 1.94
C SER A 121 4.76 -7.91 3.34
N ILE A 122 4.45 -6.63 3.53
CA ILE A 122 4.60 -5.94 4.84
C ILE A 122 3.89 -6.73 5.96
N ARG A 123 2.76 -7.38 5.63
CA ARG A 123 2.01 -8.22 6.56
C ARG A 123 2.81 -9.43 7.02
N GLU A 124 3.40 -10.17 6.08
CA GLU A 124 4.20 -11.36 6.36
C GLU A 124 5.49 -10.96 7.08
N THR A 125 6.15 -9.89 6.63
CA THR A 125 7.35 -9.36 7.28
C THR A 125 7.08 -9.00 8.76
N TYR A 126 5.93 -8.42 9.07
CA TYR A 126 5.52 -8.17 10.45
C TYR A 126 5.35 -9.46 11.25
N GLN A 127 4.71 -10.49 10.66
CA GLN A 127 4.56 -11.79 11.33
C GLN A 127 5.92 -12.47 11.58
N LEU A 128 6.83 -12.39 10.60
CA LEU A 128 8.21 -12.87 10.75
C LEU A 128 8.95 -12.13 11.87
N PHE A 129 8.78 -10.81 11.97
CA PHE A 129 9.40 -10.02 13.05
C PHE A 129 8.91 -10.46 14.43
N ILE A 130 7.60 -10.64 14.61
CA ILE A 130 7.02 -11.09 15.88
C ILE A 130 7.51 -12.52 16.22
N ALA A 131 7.55 -13.42 15.23
CA ALA A 131 8.04 -14.79 15.41
C ALA A 131 9.55 -14.85 15.72
N ASP A 132 10.37 -14.01 15.10
CA ASP A 132 11.82 -13.92 15.33
C ASP A 132 12.14 -13.40 16.75
N LYS A 133 11.35 -12.44 17.25
CA LYS A 133 11.57 -11.86 18.58
C LYS A 133 11.01 -12.68 19.73
N ASN A 134 9.95 -13.46 19.51
CA ASN A 134 9.36 -14.35 20.52
C ASN A 134 9.10 -13.69 21.90
N ASP A 135 8.88 -12.38 21.93
CA ASP A 135 8.62 -11.62 23.17
C ASP A 135 7.14 -11.17 23.19
N PRO A 136 6.30 -11.74 24.07
CA PRO A 136 4.90 -11.39 24.17
C PRO A 136 4.65 -9.97 24.71
N ASN A 137 5.68 -9.28 25.24
CA ASN A 137 5.55 -7.92 25.76
C ASN A 137 5.88 -6.82 24.73
N ILE A 138 6.28 -7.17 23.50
CA ILE A 138 6.51 -6.18 22.44
C ILE A 138 5.15 -5.63 21.99
N ASN A 139 4.82 -4.43 22.49
CA ASN A 139 3.64 -3.70 22.07
C ASN A 139 3.95 -2.88 20.81
N LEU A 140 3.95 -3.56 19.66
CA LEU A 140 4.14 -2.94 18.34
C LEU A 140 2.96 -3.28 17.45
N SER A 141 2.26 -2.26 16.95
CA SER A 141 1.17 -2.48 16.00
C SER A 141 1.71 -2.67 14.57
N LYS A 142 0.96 -3.37 13.72
CA LYS A 142 1.31 -3.54 12.30
C LYS A 142 1.45 -2.20 11.56
N THR A 143 0.59 -1.22 11.86
CA THR A 143 0.67 0.13 11.28
C THR A 143 1.95 0.81 11.70
N SER A 144 2.26 0.83 13.00
CA SER A 144 3.52 1.39 13.49
C SER A 144 4.75 0.70 12.90
N PHE A 145 4.72 -0.62 12.75
CA PHE A 145 5.79 -1.38 12.08
C PHE A 145 5.97 -0.94 10.61
N SER A 146 4.87 -0.81 9.88
CA SER A 146 4.87 -0.33 8.49
C SER A 146 5.42 1.10 8.37
N ASP A 147 5.11 1.97 9.32
CA ASP A 147 5.57 3.36 9.33
C ASP A 147 7.06 3.48 9.65
N LEU A 148 7.61 2.52 10.42
CA LEU A 148 9.04 2.44 10.73
C LEU A 148 9.89 1.87 9.59
N ARG A 149 9.28 1.51 8.45
CA ARG A 149 10.00 1.00 7.28
C ARG A 149 10.90 2.09 6.70
N PRO A 150 12.23 1.86 6.59
CA PRO A 150 13.13 2.83 5.98
C PRO A 150 12.81 3.09 4.51
N LEU A 151 13.08 4.32 4.04
CA LEU A 151 12.79 4.74 2.67
C LEU A 151 13.53 3.92 1.60
N ASN A 152 14.71 3.38 1.92
CA ASN A 152 15.49 2.56 1.00
C ASN A 152 14.90 1.15 0.82
N ILE A 153 13.93 0.76 1.64
CA ILE A 153 13.27 -0.54 1.59
C ILE A 153 11.97 -0.42 0.79
N LEU A 154 12.01 -0.90 -0.45
CA LEU A 154 10.88 -0.88 -1.38
C LEU A 154 10.07 -2.18 -1.27
N VAL A 155 8.77 -2.08 -1.52
CA VAL A 155 7.91 -3.26 -1.68
C VAL A 155 8.07 -3.88 -3.06
N GLN A 156 7.71 -5.15 -3.18
CA GLN A 156 7.79 -5.90 -4.43
C GLN A 156 7.12 -5.21 -5.61
N SER A 157 6.05 -4.45 -5.41
CA SER A 157 5.37 -3.73 -6.50
C SER A 157 6.24 -2.69 -7.22
N HIS A 158 7.37 -2.28 -6.62
CA HIS A 158 8.36 -1.41 -7.27
C HIS A 158 9.33 -2.18 -8.17
N MET A 159 9.33 -3.51 -8.12
CA MET A 159 10.03 -4.33 -9.11
C MET A 159 9.30 -4.20 -10.44
N SER A 160 10.05 -3.97 -11.52
CA SER A 160 9.51 -4.08 -12.87
C SER A 160 9.18 -5.54 -13.17
N HIS A 161 7.97 -5.98 -12.80
CA HIS A 161 7.47 -7.35 -13.00
C HIS A 161 7.33 -7.79 -14.47
N ARG A 162 7.90 -7.05 -15.43
CA ARG A 162 7.53 -7.13 -16.85
C ARG A 162 8.53 -7.83 -17.76
N SER A 163 9.60 -8.40 -17.24
CA SER A 163 10.50 -9.24 -18.05
C SER A 163 10.91 -10.49 -17.29
N CYS A 164 10.43 -11.66 -17.73
CA CYS A 164 11.08 -12.92 -17.36
C CYS A 164 12.52 -12.85 -17.89
N LEU A 165 13.51 -12.96 -17.00
CA LEU A 165 14.94 -13.06 -17.36
C LEU A 165 15.34 -14.51 -17.69
N CYS A 166 14.35 -15.37 -17.92
CA CYS A 166 14.59 -16.77 -18.24
C CYS A 166 15.11 -16.91 -19.68
N VAL A 167 15.92 -17.94 -19.90
CA VAL A 167 16.53 -18.26 -21.20
C VAL A 167 15.49 -18.33 -22.32
N TYR A 168 14.29 -18.86 -22.05
CA TYR A 168 13.18 -18.92 -23.03
C TYR A 168 12.73 -17.54 -23.52
N HIS A 169 12.55 -16.56 -22.63
CA HIS A 169 12.13 -15.22 -23.02
C HIS A 169 13.31 -14.43 -23.62
N GLU A 170 14.51 -14.54 -23.04
CA GLU A 170 15.69 -13.85 -23.54
C GLU A 170 16.13 -14.32 -24.93
N ASN A 171 16.02 -15.62 -25.23
CA ASN A 171 16.36 -16.18 -26.55
C ASN A 171 15.37 -15.85 -27.66
N ILE A 172 14.21 -15.31 -27.33
CA ILE A 172 13.29 -14.71 -28.31
C ILE A 172 13.53 -13.19 -28.39
N ASN A 173 13.70 -12.52 -27.25
CA ASN A 173 14.01 -11.08 -27.16
C ASN A 173 15.25 -10.66 -27.95
N LEU A 174 16.36 -11.40 -27.81
CA LEU A 174 17.65 -11.00 -28.36
C LEU A 174 17.67 -11.03 -29.90
N PRO A 175 17.20 -12.10 -30.58
CA PRO A 175 17.01 -12.09 -32.04
C PRO A 175 16.02 -11.02 -32.50
N LEU A 176 14.87 -10.88 -31.84
CA LEU A 176 13.85 -9.87 -32.20
C LEU A 176 14.40 -8.45 -32.15
N LYS A 177 15.21 -8.11 -31.14
CA LYS A 177 15.88 -6.80 -31.05
C LYS A 177 16.88 -6.54 -32.18
N ALA A 178 17.49 -7.58 -32.73
CA ALA A 178 18.37 -7.45 -33.89
C ALA A 178 17.54 -7.27 -35.17
N LEU A 179 16.48 -8.05 -35.31
CA LEU A 179 15.56 -8.02 -36.45
C LEU A 179 14.76 -6.70 -36.52
N SER A 180 14.30 -6.15 -35.39
CA SER A 180 13.52 -4.91 -35.37
C SER A 180 14.29 -3.67 -35.83
N LYS A 181 15.64 -3.74 -35.83
CA LYS A 181 16.49 -2.70 -36.44
C LYS A 181 16.50 -2.76 -37.97
N GLN A 182 16.19 -3.91 -38.53
CA GLN A 182 16.21 -4.16 -39.98
C GLN A 182 14.80 -4.13 -40.57
N ILE A 183 13.82 -4.58 -39.79
CA ILE A 183 12.41 -4.69 -40.17
C ILE A 183 11.66 -3.55 -39.49
N GLN A 184 11.09 -2.64 -40.28
CA GLN A 184 10.16 -1.63 -39.79
C GLN A 184 8.80 -2.25 -39.52
N CYS A 185 8.71 -3.04 -38.44
CA CYS A 185 7.44 -3.49 -37.87
C CYS A 185 7.32 -2.86 -36.47
N PRO A 186 6.29 -2.03 -36.22
CA PRO A 186 6.10 -1.39 -34.92
C PRO A 186 5.94 -2.43 -33.79
N ASP A 187 5.39 -3.61 -34.10
CA ASP A 187 5.02 -4.65 -33.13
C ASP A 187 6.15 -5.65 -32.82
N LEU A 188 7.30 -5.61 -33.51
CA LEU A 188 8.46 -6.48 -33.23
C LEU A 188 9.32 -6.01 -32.06
N ASN A 189 9.07 -4.82 -31.51
CA ASN A 189 9.95 -4.18 -30.53
C ASN A 189 9.78 -4.71 -29.09
N THR A 190 8.70 -5.44 -28.81
CA THR A 190 8.47 -6.03 -27.49
C THR A 190 7.95 -7.46 -27.64
N LEU A 191 8.36 -8.35 -26.74
CA LEU A 191 7.83 -9.73 -26.68
C LEU A 191 6.32 -9.77 -26.56
N GLN A 192 5.73 -8.79 -25.87
CA GLN A 192 4.29 -8.72 -25.67
C GLN A 192 3.57 -8.44 -26.99
N ALA A 193 4.04 -7.46 -27.76
CA ALA A 193 3.47 -7.15 -29.08
C ALA A 193 3.73 -8.29 -30.08
N PHE A 194 4.93 -8.87 -30.09
CA PHE A 194 5.25 -10.03 -30.92
C PHE A 194 4.36 -11.25 -30.60
N SER A 195 4.14 -11.56 -29.33
CA SER A 195 3.27 -12.68 -28.92
C SER A 195 1.81 -12.47 -29.30
N LEU A 196 1.35 -11.21 -29.41
CA LEU A 196 0.01 -10.86 -29.89
C LEU A 196 -0.06 -10.89 -31.43
N ALA A 197 1.00 -10.45 -32.11
CA ALA A 197 1.09 -10.43 -33.57
C ALA A 197 1.20 -11.83 -34.20
N LEU A 198 1.75 -12.82 -33.48
CA LEU A 198 1.76 -14.23 -33.90
C LEU A 198 0.34 -14.84 -34.06
N VAL A 199 -0.72 -14.09 -33.75
CA VAL A 199 -2.12 -14.54 -33.76
C VAL A 199 -2.95 -13.87 -34.87
N CYS A 200 -2.38 -13.05 -35.77
CA CYS A 200 -3.13 -12.35 -36.82
C CYS A 200 -2.51 -12.47 -38.24
N ASP A 201 -3.39 -12.38 -39.25
CA ASP A 201 -3.36 -12.91 -40.64
C ASP A 201 -2.21 -12.47 -41.60
N GLU A 202 -2.04 -13.29 -42.65
CA GLU A 202 -1.00 -13.32 -43.72
C GLU A 202 -1.00 -12.16 -44.73
N GLU A 203 -1.40 -10.94 -44.37
CA GLU A 203 -1.52 -9.84 -45.33
C GLU A 203 -0.51 -8.72 -45.04
N ASP A 204 0.77 -8.94 -45.39
CA ASP A 204 1.71 -7.92 -45.87
C ASP A 204 3.14 -8.49 -46.00
N GLU A 205 3.50 -8.96 -47.20
CA GLU A 205 4.89 -9.29 -47.56
C GLU A 205 5.71 -7.99 -47.72
N LYS A 206 6.17 -7.39 -46.62
CA LYS A 206 7.22 -6.38 -46.72
C LYS A 206 8.54 -7.06 -47.06
N LEU A 207 9.10 -6.67 -48.20
CA LEU A 207 10.37 -7.14 -48.77
C LEU A 207 11.54 -6.98 -47.77
N ILE A 208 11.79 -8.02 -46.97
CA ILE A 208 12.98 -8.15 -46.15
C ILE A 208 14.09 -8.69 -47.05
N ASP A 209 15.24 -8.00 -47.12
CA ASP A 209 16.43 -8.53 -47.77
C ASP A 209 17.02 -9.66 -46.92
N GLN A 210 16.54 -10.88 -47.16
CA GLN A 210 16.84 -12.08 -46.38
C GLN A 210 18.34 -12.43 -46.33
N LYS A 211 19.13 -11.91 -47.29
CA LYS A 211 20.57 -12.17 -47.40
C LYS A 211 21.44 -11.19 -46.64
N LYS A 212 20.85 -10.13 -46.06
CA LYS A 212 21.59 -9.16 -45.27
C LYS A 212 22.19 -9.81 -44.03
N GLU A 213 23.47 -9.54 -43.79
CA GLU A 213 24.15 -9.98 -42.57
C GLU A 213 23.73 -9.13 -41.37
N ILE A 214 23.44 -9.80 -40.26
CA ILE A 214 23.04 -9.19 -39.02
C ILE A 214 23.81 -9.76 -37.83
N LYS A 215 24.10 -8.87 -36.89
CA LYS A 215 24.69 -9.23 -35.60
C LYS A 215 23.58 -9.44 -34.57
N TRP A 216 23.53 -10.62 -33.98
CA TRP A 216 22.53 -10.99 -32.98
C TRP A 216 23.11 -11.86 -31.87
N TYR A 217 22.33 -12.13 -30.81
CA TYR A 217 22.81 -12.84 -29.62
C TYR A 217 21.80 -13.89 -29.15
N GLN A 218 22.31 -14.91 -28.46
CA GLN A 218 21.50 -15.89 -27.74
C GLN A 218 22.23 -16.43 -26.51
N TRP A 219 21.47 -16.95 -25.55
CA TRP A 219 21.98 -17.73 -24.43
C TRP A 219 22.04 -19.21 -24.80
N ILE A 220 23.21 -19.81 -24.64
CA ILE A 220 23.43 -21.24 -24.82
C ILE A 220 23.80 -21.84 -23.47
N LEU A 221 23.20 -22.99 -23.14
CA LEU A 221 23.56 -23.75 -21.95
C LEU A 221 24.80 -24.59 -22.28
N ASN A 222 25.94 -24.22 -21.70
CA ASN A 222 27.16 -25.03 -21.70
C ASN A 222 27.42 -25.49 -20.27
N GLU A 223 27.47 -26.80 -20.04
CA GLU A 223 27.88 -27.39 -18.76
C GLU A 223 27.12 -26.85 -17.53
N GLY A 224 25.82 -26.57 -17.70
CA GLY A 224 24.95 -26.07 -16.63
C GLY A 224 24.96 -24.54 -16.43
N PHE A 225 25.82 -23.81 -17.15
CA PHE A 225 25.84 -22.36 -17.14
C PHE A 225 25.31 -21.77 -18.45
N ALA A 226 24.42 -20.80 -18.35
CA ALA A 226 23.97 -20.03 -19.51
C ALA A 226 25.05 -19.01 -19.88
N LYS A 227 25.61 -19.11 -21.08
CA LYS A 227 26.55 -18.13 -21.64
C LYS A 227 25.92 -17.42 -22.83
N LYS A 228 26.04 -16.09 -22.86
CA LYS A 228 25.61 -15.29 -24.00
C LYS A 228 26.65 -15.41 -25.11
N GLN A 229 26.22 -15.87 -26.28
CA GLN A 229 27.05 -15.99 -27.49
C GLN A 229 26.56 -15.02 -28.56
N GLU A 230 27.51 -14.50 -29.33
CA GLU A 230 27.31 -13.60 -30.46
C GLU A 230 27.32 -14.39 -31.77
N PHE A 231 26.44 -14.01 -32.68
CA PHE A 231 26.28 -14.60 -34.01
C PHE A 231 26.28 -13.48 -35.06
N ASN A 232 26.95 -13.72 -36.18
CA ASN A 232 27.03 -12.83 -37.33
C ASN A 232 26.59 -13.62 -38.56
N ASP A 233 25.27 -13.70 -38.74
CA ASP A 233 24.63 -14.57 -39.73
C ASP A 233 23.64 -13.76 -40.58
N THR A 234 23.09 -14.39 -41.61
CA THR A 234 22.05 -13.78 -42.44
C THR A 234 20.72 -13.64 -41.69
N ILE A 235 19.86 -12.70 -42.12
CA ILE A 235 18.50 -12.56 -41.59
C ILE A 235 17.73 -13.88 -41.70
N GLN A 236 17.88 -14.62 -42.80
CA GLN A 236 17.23 -15.91 -43.00
C GLN A 236 17.59 -16.94 -41.92
N GLN A 237 18.87 -17.05 -41.57
CA GLN A 237 19.34 -17.98 -40.54
C GLN A 237 18.84 -17.57 -39.15
N CYS A 238 18.85 -16.27 -38.83
CA CYS A 238 18.30 -15.76 -37.58
C CYS A 238 16.79 -16.03 -37.46
N LEU A 239 16.03 -15.91 -38.57
CA LEU A 239 14.61 -16.25 -38.60
C LEU A 239 14.36 -17.75 -38.41
N ALA A 240 15.16 -18.61 -39.03
CA ALA A 240 15.07 -20.06 -38.87
C ALA A 240 15.31 -20.48 -37.40
N ASP A 241 16.36 -19.93 -36.79
CA ASP A 241 16.68 -20.14 -35.37
C ASP A 241 15.58 -19.63 -34.44
N LEU A 242 15.00 -18.46 -34.77
CA LEU A 242 13.86 -17.91 -34.03
C LEU A 242 12.66 -18.84 -34.14
N GLN A 243 12.34 -19.34 -35.34
CA GLN A 243 11.22 -20.24 -35.59
C GLN A 243 11.34 -21.56 -34.81
N GLU A 244 12.55 -22.12 -34.71
CA GLU A 244 12.81 -23.31 -33.89
C GLU A 244 12.48 -23.05 -32.41
N LYS A 245 12.86 -21.87 -31.91
CA LYS A 245 12.69 -21.47 -30.49
C LYS A 245 11.26 -21.05 -30.13
N ILE A 246 10.42 -20.71 -31.11
CA ILE A 246 9.01 -20.32 -30.85
C ILE A 246 8.25 -21.45 -30.18
N LYS A 247 8.39 -22.71 -30.63
CA LYS A 247 7.66 -23.86 -30.06
C LYS A 247 7.91 -24.04 -28.54
N PRO A 248 9.16 -24.18 -28.06
CA PRO A 248 9.41 -24.29 -26.62
C PRO A 248 9.06 -23.01 -25.85
N PHE A 249 9.18 -21.83 -26.47
CA PHE A 249 8.76 -20.57 -25.85
C PHE A 249 7.26 -20.53 -25.58
N LEU A 250 6.42 -20.91 -26.56
CA LEU A 250 4.96 -20.93 -26.39
C LEU A 250 4.53 -21.87 -25.28
N TRP A 251 5.13 -23.06 -25.21
CA TRP A 251 4.89 -24.01 -24.13
C TRP A 251 5.27 -23.45 -22.76
N HIS A 252 6.44 -22.79 -22.67
CA HIS A 252 6.88 -22.12 -21.46
C HIS A 252 5.92 -21.01 -21.02
N VAL A 253 5.48 -20.15 -21.95
CA VAL A 253 4.51 -19.08 -21.68
C VAL A 253 3.18 -19.65 -21.20
N PHE A 254 2.69 -20.71 -21.82
CA PHE A 254 1.46 -21.39 -21.40
C PHE A 254 1.57 -21.90 -19.96
N ILE A 255 2.62 -22.67 -19.64
CA ILE A 255 2.84 -23.19 -18.28
C ILE A 255 2.91 -22.04 -17.27
N LYS A 256 3.65 -20.96 -17.59
CA LYS A 256 3.79 -19.83 -16.68
C LYS A 256 2.47 -19.11 -16.44
N ARG A 257 1.61 -18.96 -17.45
CA ARG A 257 0.26 -18.41 -17.29
C ARG A 257 -0.62 -19.28 -16.40
N GLN A 258 -0.59 -20.60 -16.59
CA GLN A 258 -1.33 -21.54 -15.74
C GLN A 258 -0.87 -21.48 -14.28
N GLN A 259 0.46 -21.47 -14.06
CA GLN A 259 1.04 -21.29 -12.73
C GLN A 259 0.58 -19.99 -12.08
N THR A 260 0.67 -18.86 -12.79
CA THR A 260 0.23 -17.56 -12.27
C THR A 260 -1.26 -17.58 -11.90
N SER A 261 -2.11 -18.09 -12.79
CA SER A 261 -3.56 -18.18 -12.53
C SER A 261 -3.88 -19.04 -11.29
N TYR A 262 -3.21 -20.18 -11.14
CA TYR A 262 -3.35 -21.04 -9.96
C TYR A 262 -2.92 -20.32 -8.67
N PHE A 263 -1.77 -19.62 -8.69
CA PHE A 263 -1.31 -18.84 -7.53
C PHE A 263 -2.24 -17.68 -7.18
N GLU A 264 -2.83 -17.02 -8.19
CA GLU A 264 -3.83 -15.97 -7.97
C GLU A 264 -5.10 -16.52 -7.32
N GLN A 265 -5.60 -17.67 -7.78
CA GLN A 265 -6.74 -18.35 -7.16
C GLN A 265 -6.47 -18.73 -5.70
N MET A 266 -5.29 -19.28 -5.40
CA MET A 266 -4.91 -19.58 -4.01
C MET A 266 -4.86 -18.31 -3.15
N LYS A 267 -4.33 -17.20 -3.69
CA LYS A 267 -4.30 -15.91 -2.98
C LYS A 267 -5.69 -15.39 -2.67
N SER A 268 -6.64 -15.46 -3.61
CA SER A 268 -8.02 -15.04 -3.36
C SER A 268 -8.67 -15.92 -2.28
N SER A 269 -8.55 -17.24 -2.39
CA SER A 269 -9.12 -18.16 -1.39
C SER A 269 -8.53 -17.96 0.02
N THR A 270 -7.25 -17.59 0.13
CA THR A 270 -6.61 -17.31 1.42
C THR A 270 -7.04 -15.98 2.03
N ASN A 271 -7.48 -15.02 1.19
CA ASN A 271 -8.07 -13.77 1.66
C ASN A 271 -9.53 -13.94 2.10
N ASP A 272 -10.27 -14.88 1.50
CA ASP A 272 -11.67 -15.15 1.85
C ASP A 272 -11.83 -15.97 3.16
N MET A 273 -10.78 -16.66 3.61
CA MET A 273 -10.77 -17.39 4.90
C MET A 273 -10.41 -16.51 6.11
N LYS A 274 -10.56 -15.18 6.02
CA LYS A 274 -10.27 -14.23 7.10
C LYS A 274 -11.45 -13.36 7.45
#